data_AF-R6T7J6-F1
#
_entry.id   AF-R6T7J6-F1
#
_cell.length_a   1.000
_cell.length_b   1.000
_cell.length_c   1.000
_cell.angle_alpha   90.00
_cell.angle_beta   90.00
_cell.angle_gamma   90.00
#
_symmetry.space_group_name_H-M   'P 1'
#
loop_
_entity.id
_entity.type
_entity.pdbx_description
1 polymer ?
#
loop_
_entity_poly.entity_id
_entity_poly.type
_entity_poly.pdbx_seq_one_letter_code
_entity_poly.pdbx_strand_id
1 'polypeptide(L)' 'MRQGVLVHDPKQDRMDVRFGLDEFYGGLHCGQPLDIWLKSRWYPTRIEKSTNWYLIGVDTHDLVGLRVRI' A
#
# COMPACT_ATOMS: atom_id res chain seq x y z
N MET A 1 -13.11 -7.27 -0.27
CA MET A 1 -11.75 -6.75 -0.08
C MET A 1 -10.75 -7.88 -0.30
N ARG A 2 -9.78 -7.66 -1.19
CA ARG A 2 -8.74 -8.60 -1.57
C ARG A 2 -7.45 -8.23 -0.84
N GLN A 3 -6.79 -9.22 -0.25
CA GLN A 3 -5.60 -9.00 0.58
C GLN A 3 -4.34 -9.19 -0.25
N GLY A 4 -3.34 -8.35 0.00
CA GLY A 4 -2.06 -8.41 -0.67
C GLY A 4 -0.97 -7.76 0.15
N VAL A 5 0.14 -7.48 -0.52
CA VAL A 5 1.32 -6.86 0.07
C VAL A 5 1.68 -5.61 -0.74
N LEU A 6 1.95 -4.51 -0.04
CA LEU A 6 2.47 -3.30 -0.67
C LEU A 6 3.86 -3.56 -1.24
N VAL A 7 4.05 -3.19 -2.50
CA VAL A 7 5.32 -3.25 -3.23
C VAL A 7 5.56 -1.92 -3.92
N HIS A 8 6.82 -1.62 -4.25
CA HIS A 8 7.16 -0.48 -5.10
C HIS A 8 7.39 -0.96 -6.53
N ASP A 9 6.74 -0.31 -7.50
CA ASP A 9 7.06 -0.43 -8.92
C ASP A 9 8.05 0.68 -9.30
N PRO A 10 9.34 0.36 -9.51
CA PRO A 10 10.34 1.35 -9.86
C PRO A 10 10.18 1.90 -11.28
N LYS A 11 9.44 1.21 -12.17
CA LYS A 11 9.23 1.69 -13.55
C LYS A 11 8.26 2.87 -13.59
N GLN A 12 7.26 2.87 -12.70
CA GLN A 12 6.25 3.92 -12.62
C GLN A 12 6.45 4.87 -11.43
N ASP A 13 7.41 4.55 -10.56
CA ASP A 13 7.63 5.20 -9.26
C ASP A 13 6.32 5.32 -8.45
N ARG A 14 5.63 4.18 -8.36
CA ARG A 14 4.34 4.01 -7.68
C ARG A 14 4.40 2.87 -6.71
N MET A 15 3.64 3.01 -5.62
CA MET A 15 3.29 1.84 -4.81
C MET A 15 2.23 1.03 -5.54
N ASP A 16 2.26 -0.29 -5.37
CA ASP A 16 1.29 -1.22 -5.92
C ASP A 16 0.96 -2.29 -4.87
N VAL A 17 -0.09 -3.08 -5.12
CA VAL A 17 -0.46 -4.22 -4.27
C VAL A 17 -0.28 -5.50 -5.05
N ARG A 18 0.60 -6.39 -4.56
CA ARG A 18 0.74 -7.74 -5.09
C ARG A 18 -0.19 -8.69 -4.34
N PHE A 19 -1.08 -9.36 -5.06
CA PHE A 19 -2.05 -10.32 -4.51
C PHE A 19 -1.60 -11.78 -4.66
N GLY A 20 -0.76 -12.06 -5.66
CA GLY A 20 -0.31 -13.41 -6.01
C GLY A 20 1.05 -13.41 -6.70
N LEU A 21 1.37 -14.48 -7.44
CA LEU A 21 2.64 -14.58 -8.15
C LEU A 21 2.75 -13.49 -9.23
N ASP A 22 1.76 -13.42 -10.12
CA ASP A 22 1.68 -12.50 -11.27
C ASP A 22 0.45 -11.58 -11.20
N GLU A 23 -0.14 -11.43 -10.01
CA GLU A 23 -1.36 -10.67 -9.81
C GLU A 23 -1.09 -9.38 -9.03
N PHE A 24 -1.34 -8.24 -9.69
CA PHE A 24 -1.06 -6.91 -9.17
C PHE A 24 -2.27 -6.01 -9.31
N TYR A 25 -2.32 -4.93 -8.52
CA TYR A 25 -3.40 -3.94 -8.62
C TYR A 25 -3.23 -3.01 -9.83
N GLY A 26 -1.98 -2.72 -10.23
CA GLY A 26 -1.68 -1.87 -11.38
C GLY A 26 -1.32 -0.43 -11.00
N GLY A 27 -0.81 -0.23 -9.78
CA GLY A 27 -0.33 1.06 -9.30
C GLY A 27 -1.41 1.83 -8.53
N LEU A 28 -1.05 2.29 -7.34
CA LEU A 28 -1.89 3.10 -6.48
C LEU A 28 -1.79 4.59 -6.88
N HIS A 29 -2.87 5.32 -6.60
CA HIS A 29 -2.94 6.76 -6.78
C HIS A 29 -3.02 7.47 -5.43
N CYS A 30 -2.52 8.70 -5.35
CA CYS A 30 -2.79 9.59 -4.22
C CYS A 30 -4.29 9.66 -3.97
N GLY A 31 -4.69 9.59 -2.71
CA GLY A 31 -6.10 9.57 -2.36
C GLY A 31 -6.74 8.17 -2.35
N GLN A 32 -6.04 7.11 -2.75
CA GLN A 32 -6.64 5.79 -2.78
C GLN A 32 -6.75 5.17 -1.37
N PRO A 33 -7.95 4.74 -0.94
CA PRO A 33 -8.13 4.11 0.36
C PRO A 33 -7.63 2.66 0.36
N LEU A 34 -7.11 2.24 1.50
CA LEU A 34 -6.71 0.86 1.78
C LEU A 34 -6.69 0.62 3.29
N ASP A 35 -6.85 -0.63 3.70
CA ASP A 35 -6.61 -1.00 5.09
C ASP A 35 -5.23 -1.66 5.23
N ILE A 36 -4.49 -1.32 6.27
CA ILE A 36 -3.24 -2.01 6.67
C ILE A 36 -3.48 -2.93 7.86
N TRP A 37 -2.76 -4.06 7.89
CA TRP A 37 -2.75 -4.97 9.03
C TRP A 37 -1.72 -4.54 10.07
N LEU A 38 -2.17 -3.99 11.19
CA LEU A 38 -1.32 -3.61 12.32
C LEU A 38 -1.92 -4.18 13.61
N LYS A 39 -1.09 -4.57 14.59
CA LYS A 39 -1.56 -5.01 15.93
C LYS A 39 -2.77 -5.97 15.88
N SER A 40 -2.74 -6.92 14.95
CA SER A 40 -3.80 -7.91 14.72
C SER A 40 -5.18 -7.35 14.35
N ARG A 41 -5.25 -6.15 13.77
CA ARG A 41 -6.48 -5.56 13.23
C ARG A 41 -6.23 -4.79 11.94
N TRP A 42 -7.31 -4.60 11.17
CA TRP A 42 -7.31 -3.76 9.97
C TRP A 42 -7.52 -2.30 10.36
N TYR A 43 -6.67 -1.40 9.87
CA TYR A 43 -6.79 0.03 10.06
C TYR A 43 -6.98 0.74 8.72
N PRO A 44 -8.03 1.55 8.57
CA PRO A 44 -8.24 2.33 7.36
C PRO A 44 -7.23 3.45 7.27
N THR A 45 -6.66 3.62 6.09
CA THR A 45 -5.76 4.71 5.74
C THR A 45 -5.95 5.07 4.26
N ARG A 46 -5.14 6.00 3.80
CA ARG A 46 -5.07 6.44 2.42
C ARG A 46 -3.63 6.67 2.04
N ILE A 47 -3.26 6.23 0.86
CA ILE A 47 -1.92 6.43 0.34
C ILE A 47 -1.79 7.81 -0.31
N GLU A 48 -0.66 8.47 -0.07
CA GLU A 48 -0.33 9.79 -0.58
C GLU A 48 1.13 9.84 -1.01
N LYS A 49 1.49 10.86 -1.79
CA LYS A 49 2.86 11.11 -2.24
C LYS A 49 3.26 12.55 -1.94
N SER A 50 4.43 12.71 -1.34
CA SER A 50 5.17 13.97 -1.22
C SER A 50 6.51 13.77 -1.94
N THR A 51 7.64 13.97 -1.26
CA THR A 51 8.95 13.48 -1.72
C THR A 51 8.97 11.96 -1.80
N ASN A 52 8.37 11.28 -0.82
CA ASN A 52 8.21 9.83 -0.77
C ASN A 52 6.73 9.46 -0.69
N TRP A 53 6.41 8.21 -1.01
CA TRP A 53 5.10 7.63 -0.72
C TRP A 53 4.91 7.43 0.79
N TYR A 54 3.73 7.72 1.30
CA TYR A 54 3.39 7.59 2.71
C TYR A 54 1.91 7.23 2.90
N LEU A 55 1.56 6.79 4.11
CA LEU A 55 0.20 6.46 4.51
C LEU A 55 -0.27 7.46 5.57
N ILE A 56 -1.47 8.01 5.39
CA ILE A 56 -2.04 8.96 6.34
C ILE A 56 -2.28 8.27 7.70
N GLY A 57 -1.72 8.84 8.76
CA GLY A 57 -1.90 8.34 10.14
C GLY A 57 -1.08 7.10 10.47
N VAL A 58 -0.08 6.76 9.65
CA VAL A 58 0.82 5.61 9.88
C VAL A 58 2.26 6.10 9.84
N ASP A 59 2.92 6.07 10.99
CA ASP A 59 4.30 6.52 11.13
C ASP A 59 5.27 5.37 10.83
N THR A 60 5.70 5.27 9.56
CA THR A 60 6.70 4.30 9.10
C THR A 60 7.52 4.90 7.96
N HIS A 61 8.79 4.52 7.90
CA HIS A 61 9.71 4.91 6.83
C HIS A 61 9.76 3.87 5.70
N ASP A 62 9.20 2.69 5.92
CA ASP A 62 9.11 1.61 4.93
C ASP A 62 7.66 1.14 4.78
N LEU A 63 7.18 1.18 3.55
CA LEU A 63 5.85 0.73 3.16
C LEU A 63 5.87 -0.66 2.53
N VAL A 64 7.02 -1.08 2.00
CA VAL A 64 7.14 -2.34 1.27
C VAL A 64 6.98 -3.49 2.27
N GLY A 65 6.21 -4.51 1.90
CA GLY A 65 5.96 -5.66 2.78
C GLY A 65 4.77 -5.48 3.72
N LEU A 66 4.19 -4.29 3.83
CA LEU A 66 2.96 -4.10 4.61
C LEU A 66 1.82 -4.94 4.01
N ARG A 67 1.18 -5.76 4.84
CA ARG A 67 -0.04 -6.48 4.47
C ARG A 67 -1.21 -5.50 4.41
N VAL A 68 -1.89 -5.50 3.27
CA VAL A 68 -3.00 -4.59 2.97
C VAL A 68 -4.22 -5.35 2.51
N ARG A 69 -5.38 -4.68 2.52
CA ARG A 69 -6.55 -5.09 1.76
C ARG A 69 -7.21 -3.89 1.10
N ILE A 70 -7.73 -4.09 -0.11
CA ILE A 70 -8.49 -3.10 -0.87
C ILE A 70 -9.78 -3.73 -1.40
#